data_AF-A0A935GUW1-F1
#
_entry.id   AF-A0A935GUW1-F1
#
_cell.length_a   1.000
_cell.length_b   1.000
_cell.length_c   1.000
_cell.angle_alpha   90.00
_cell.angle_beta   90.00
_cell.angle_gamma   90.00
#
_symmetry.space_group_name_H-M   'P 1'
#
loop_
_entity.id
_entity.type
_entity.pdbx_description
1 polymer ?
#
loop_
_entity_poly.entity_id
_entity_poly.type
_entity_poly.pdbx_seq_one_letter_code
_entity_poly.pdbx_strand_id
1 'polypeptide(L)' 'MKVFEDEIIAEVRAIREAHAAKFNYDLDAIFADIKKSQEKRIASGFVYIQPPPPAAMPNTALQRTRFARR' A
#
# COMPACT_ATOMS: atom_id res chain seq x y z
N MET A 1 25.36 1.94 -6.19
CA MET A 1 23.98 1.85 -5.67
C MET A 1 23.96 0.71 -4.66
N LYS A 2 23.93 1.02 -3.35
CA LYS A 2 24.00 0.00 -2.30
C LYS A 2 22.59 -0.50 -2.03
N VAL A 3 22.27 -1.70 -2.52
CA VAL A 3 21.04 -2.38 -2.14
C VAL A 3 21.24 -2.80 -0.68
N PHE A 4 20.53 -2.16 0.24
CA PHE A 4 20.40 -2.68 1.59
C PHE A 4 19.56 -3.94 1.48
N GLU A 5 20.22 -5.10 1.53
CA GLU A 5 19.56 -6.40 1.70
C GLU A 5 19.29 -6.61 3.18
N ASP A 6 18.20 -6.00 3.63
CA ASP A 6 17.57 -6.38 4.89
C ASP A 6 16.75 -7.65 4.62
N GLU A 7 16.96 -8.69 5.43
CA GLU A 7 16.29 -9.99 5.30
C GLU A 7 14.76 -9.82 5.30
N ILE A 8 14.24 -8.90 6.12
CA ILE A 8 12.79 -8.60 6.18
C ILE A 8 12.33 -8.01 4.84
N ILE A 9 13.11 -7.11 4.24
CA ILE A 9 12.76 -6.48 2.96
C ILE A 9 12.78 -7.53 1.85
N ALA A 10 13.75 -8.46 1.86
CA ALA A 10 13.83 -9.54 0.88
C ALA A 10 12.60 -10.45 0.95
N GLU A 11 12.18 -10.84 2.15
CA GLU A 11 10.97 -11.65 2.36
C GLU A 11 9.71 -10.94 1.86
N VAL A 12 9.51 -9.68 2.25
CA VAL A 12 8.35 -8.88 1.81
C VAL A 12 8.31 -8.78 0.29
N ARG A 13 9.46 -8.61 -0.37
CA ARG A 13 9.56 -8.58 -1.83
C ARG A 13 9.19 -9.94 -2.45
N ALA A 14 9.69 -11.04 -1.90
CA ALA A 14 9.38 -12.38 -2.38
C ALA A 14 7.88 -12.70 -2.26
N ILE A 15 7.25 -12.34 -1.13
CA ILE A 15 5.80 -12.51 -0.93
C ILE A 15 5.01 -11.67 -1.94
N ARG A 16 5.40 -10.40 -2.13
CA ARG A 16 4.75 -9.51 -3.09
C ARG A 16 4.85 -10.06 -4.52
N GLU A 17 6.02 -10.58 -4.89
CA GLU A 17 6.28 -11.15 -6.21
C GLU A 17 5.43 -12.40 -6.44
N ALA A 18 5.44 -13.33 -5.48
CA ALA A 18 4.62 -14.54 -5.54
C ALA A 18 3.12 -14.22 -5.58
N HIS A 19 2.69 -13.17 -4.90
CA HIS A 19 1.30 -12.70 -4.98
C HIS A 19 0.99 -12.14 -6.37
N ALA A 20 1.80 -11.23 -6.90
CA ALA A 20 1.58 -10.63 -8.22
C ALA A 20 1.59 -11.67 -9.35
N ALA A 21 2.49 -12.66 -9.29
CA ALA A 21 2.58 -13.74 -10.26
C ALA A 21 1.28 -14.57 -10.34
N LYS A 22 0.57 -14.79 -9.22
CA LYS A 22 -0.74 -15.48 -9.22
C LYS A 22 -1.81 -14.76 -10.04
N PHE A 23 -1.66 -13.46 -10.23
CA PHE A 23 -2.56 -12.62 -11.00
C PHE A 23 -1.95 -12.20 -12.35
N ASN A 24 -0.87 -12.84 -12.80
CA ASN A 24 -0.13 -12.45 -14.01
C ASN A 24 0.29 -10.97 -14.02
N TYR A 25 0.56 -10.40 -12.85
CA TYR A 25 0.88 -8.99 -12.66
C TYR A 25 -0.21 -8.01 -13.13
N ASP A 26 -1.44 -8.49 -13.30
CA ASP A 26 -2.60 -7.65 -13.58
C ASP A 26 -3.04 -6.92 -12.30
N LEU A 27 -2.82 -5.60 -12.30
CA LEU A 27 -3.15 -4.73 -11.18
C LEU A 27 -4.66 -4.67 -10.91
N ASP A 28 -5.47 -4.71 -11.96
CA ASP A 28 -6.93 -4.64 -11.83
C ASP A 28 -7.46 -5.94 -11.22
N ALA A 29 -6.89 -7.09 -11.61
CA ALA A 29 -7.23 -8.38 -11.03
C ALA A 29 -6.85 -8.47 -9.53
N ILE A 30 -5.66 -7.99 -9.16
CA ILE A 30 -5.22 -7.91 -7.76
C ILE A 30 -6.17 -7.02 -6.96
N PHE A 31 -6.53 -5.86 -7.49
CA PHE A 31 -7.43 -4.92 -6.82
C PHE A 31 -8.83 -5.51 -6.61
N ALA A 32 -9.37 -6.19 -7.63
CA ALA A 32 -10.66 -6.86 -7.55
C ALA A 32 -10.68 -7.95 -6.48
N ASP A 33 -9.59 -8.71 -6.32
CA ASP A 33 -9.48 -9.74 -5.28
C ASP A 33 -9.44 -9.14 -3.87
N ILE A 34 -8.69 -8.05 -3.67
CA ILE A 34 -8.66 -7.30 -2.41
C ILE A 34 -10.06 -6.78 -2.05
N LYS A 35 -10.81 -6.26 -3.02
CA LYS A 35 -12.19 -5.80 -2.82
C LYS A 35 -13.13 -6.92 -2.40
N LYS A 36 -13.08 -8.07 -3.07
CA LYS A 36 -13.86 -9.26 -2.67
C LYS A 36 -13.52 -9.72 -1.25
N SER A 37 -12.24 -9.70 -0.89
CA SER A 37 -11.77 -10.05 0.45
C SER A 37 -12.26 -9.05 1.51
N GLN A 38 -12.32 -7.77 1.17
CA GLN A 38 -12.90 -6.72 2.02
C GLN A 38 -14.39 -6.97 2.25
N GLU A 39 -15.18 -7.22 1.21
CA GLU A 39 -16.62 -7.50 1.30
C GLU A 39 -16.91 -8.71 2.19
N LYS A 40 -16.14 -9.80 2.03
CA LYS A 40 -16.27 -10.99 2.89
C LYS A 40 -16.01 -10.68 4.36
N ARG A 41 -15.02 -9.84 4.66
CA ARG A 41 -14.72 -9.42 6.05
C ARG A 41 -15.82 -8.53 6.62
N ILE A 42 -16.38 -7.62 5.82
CA ILE A 42 -17.53 -6.81 6.24
C ILE A 42 -18.72 -7.74 6.55
N ALA A 43 -18.98 -8.73 5.69
CA ALA A 43 -20.04 -9.71 5.91
C ALA A 43 -19.81 -10.58 7.17
N SER A 44 -18.55 -10.85 7.54
CA SER A 44 -18.22 -11.55 8.78
C SER A 44 -18.19 -10.64 10.03
N GLY A 45 -18.64 -9.39 9.93
CA GLY A 45 -18.79 -8.47 11.05
C GLY A 45 -17.61 -7.54 11.32
N PHE A 46 -16.59 -7.48 10.45
CA PHE A 46 -15.52 -6.48 10.58
C PHE A 46 -16.01 -5.09 10.13
N VAL A 47 -15.65 -4.06 10.89
CA VAL A 47 -15.96 -2.68 10.54
C VAL A 47 -14.91 -2.15 9.56
N TYR A 48 -15.36 -1.73 8.38
CA TYR A 48 -14.51 -0.99 7.45
C TYR A 48 -14.45 0.49 7.84
N ILE A 49 -13.26 0.97 8.21
CA ILE A 49 -13.04 2.37 8.60
C ILE A 49 -12.57 3.14 7.37
N GLN A 50 -13.31 4.17 6.99
CA GLN A 50 -12.88 5.09 5.94
C GLN A 50 -11.67 5.88 6.44
N PRO A 51 -10.63 6.07 5.59
CA PRO A 51 -9.56 6.98 5.95
C PRO A 51 -10.14 8.38 6.20
N PRO A 52 -9.61 9.15 7.16
CA PRO A 52 -10.04 10.52 7.35
C PRO A 52 -9.84 11.30 6.04
N PRO A 53 -10.68 12.30 5.74
CA PRO A 53 -10.46 13.16 4.60
C PRO A 53 -9.02 13.71 4.67
N PRO A 54 -8.33 13.87 3.53
CA PRO A 54 -6.98 14.40 3.53
C PRO A 54 -7.00 15.71 4.32
N ALA A 55 -6.23 15.77 5.40
CA ALA A 55 -6.05 17.02 6.12
C ALA A 55 -5.58 18.03 5.07
N ALA A 56 -6.25 19.19 4.98
CA ALA A 56 -5.77 20.28 4.15
C ALA A 56 -4.32 20.53 4.57
N MET A 57 -3.37 20.11 3.73
CA MET A 57 -1.95 20.23 4.06
C MET A 57 -1.71 21.72 4.29
N PRO A 58 -1.30 22.15 5.50
CA PRO A 58 -1.08 23.55 5.73
C PRO A 58 0.10 23.96 4.84
N ASN A 59 -0.16 24.79 3.82
CA ASN A 59 0.83 25.27 2.83
C ASN A 59 1.81 26.27 3.46
N THR A 60 2.34 25.91 4.62
CA THR A 60 3.29 26.67 5.41
C THR A 60 4.68 26.47 4.82
N ALA A 61 5.48 27.53 4.84
CA ALA A 61 6.84 27.51 4.31
C ALA A 61 7.71 26.39 4.95
N LEU A 62 7.40 25.98 6.18
CA LEU A 62 8.10 24.93 6.93
C LEU A 62 7.87 23.51 6.40
N GLN A 63 6.79 23.25 5.65
CA GLN A 63 6.52 21.93 5.06
C GLN A 63 7.10 21.76 3.66
N ARG A 64 7.30 22.88 2.92
CA ARG A 64 7.90 22.87 1.58
C ARG A 64 9.32 22.33 1.58
N THR A 65 10.07 22.56 2.67
CA THR A 65 11.48 22.18 2.77
C THR A 65 11.70 20.70 3.09
N ARG A 66 10.67 19.96 3.55
CA ARG A 66 10.83 18.55 3.96
C ARG A 66 11.08 17.59 2.78
N PHE A 67 10.71 17.99 1.56
CA PHE A 67 11.01 17.23 0.33
C PHE A 67 11.80 18.05 -0.71
N ALA A 68 12.30 19.23 -0.36
CA ALA A 68 12.99 20.13 -1.28
C ALA A 68 14.48 19.80 -1.52
N ARG A 69 14.99 18.68 -1.01
CA ARG A 69 16.34 18.22 -1.32
C ARG A 69 16.29 16.87 -2.03
N ARG A 70 16.44 16.92 -3.35
CA ARG A 70 17.07 15.89 -4.16
C ARG A 70 18.23 16.53 -4.90
#